data_AF-A0A832FRD9-F1
#
_entry.id   AF-A0A832FRD9-F1
#
_cell.length_a   1.000
_cell.length_b   1.000
_cell.length_c   1.000
_cell.angle_alpha   90.00
_cell.angle_beta   90.00
_cell.angle_gamma   90.00
#
_symmetry.space_group_name_H-M   'P 1'
#
loop_
_entity.id
_entity.type
_entity.pdbx_description
1 polymer ?
#
loop_
_entity_poly.entity_id
_entity_poly.type
_entity_poly.pdbx_seq_one_letter_code
_entity_poly.pdbx_strand_id
1 'polypeptide(L)'
;MIYLKYLFNNLTRHRLRTILTILGIATAILSFGLLRTIVNAWYAGVSSASTKRLITRNAISLAFFLPVSYKDKIKQVDGVTKVTYANWFGGVYISEKNFFFNAGVDANTYFDLIPEFIISDEELLNFKKDRKSAIVGRKLADRFGWKIGDNVTLKGTIYPGN
;
A
#
# COMPACT_ATOMS: atom_id res chain seq x y z
N MET A 1 8.11 -46.82 26.95
CA MET A 1 9.23 -46.82 25.98
C MET A 1 9.13 -47.92 24.92
N ILE A 2 8.64 -49.12 25.24
CA ILE A 2 8.53 -50.26 24.31
C ILE A 2 7.53 -49.99 23.14
N TYR A 3 6.39 -49.35 23.42
CA TYR A 3 5.36 -49.06 22.40
C TYR A 3 5.82 -48.10 21.29
N LEU A 4 6.61 -47.07 21.61
CA LEU A 4 7.20 -46.18 20.58
C LEU A 4 8.16 -46.93 19.65
N LYS A 5 8.96 -47.85 20.20
CA LYS A 5 9.91 -48.66 19.42
C LYS A 5 9.19 -49.56 18.42
N TYR A 6 8.07 -50.17 18.82
CA TYR A 6 7.23 -50.95 17.91
C TYR A 6 6.55 -50.10 16.83
N LEU A 7 6.10 -48.89 17.17
CA LEU A 7 5.52 -47.95 16.21
C LEU A 7 6.53 -47.53 15.12
N PHE A 8 7.75 -47.15 15.51
CA PHE A 8 8.82 -46.79 14.56
C PHE A 8 9.27 -47.98 13.69
N ASN A 9 9.37 -49.18 14.25
CA ASN A 9 9.66 -50.38 13.46
C ASN A 9 8.53 -50.71 12.47
N ASN A 10 7.27 -50.41 12.80
CA ASN A 10 6.14 -50.61 11.91
C ASN A 10 6.12 -49.57 10.77
N LEU A 11 6.39 -48.30 11.09
CA LEU A 11 6.47 -47.20 10.12
C LEU A 11 7.62 -47.36 9.11
N THR A 12 8.75 -47.93 9.53
CA THR A 12 9.92 -48.17 8.65
C THR A 12 9.81 -49.45 7.82
N ARG A 13 8.80 -50.29 8.05
CA ARG A 13 8.53 -51.52 7.27
C ARG A 13 8.00 -51.22 5.87
N HIS A 14 7.24 -50.13 5.71
CA HIS A 14 6.75 -49.64 4.42
C HIS A 14 7.20 -48.20 4.18
N ARG A 15 8.52 -48.01 3.99
CA ARG A 15 9.18 -46.69 3.90
C ARG A 15 8.54 -45.77 2.86
N LEU A 16 8.20 -46.29 1.68
CA LEU A 16 7.58 -45.49 0.61
C LEU A 16 6.21 -44.93 1.03
N ARG A 17 5.34 -45.77 1.59
CA ARG A 17 4.01 -45.34 2.05
C ARG A 17 4.12 -44.30 3.16
N THR A 18 4.98 -44.54 4.14
CA THR A 18 5.19 -43.63 5.27
C THR A 18 5.71 -42.27 4.78
N ILE A 19 6.70 -42.25 3.89
CA ILE A 19 7.25 -41.02 3.32
C ILE A 19 6.20 -40.26 2.51
N LEU A 20 5.44 -40.93 1.63
CA LEU A 20 4.40 -40.27 0.84
C LEU A 20 3.28 -39.67 1.71
N THR A 21 2.93 -40.33 2.81
CA THR A 21 1.91 -39.83 3.74
C THR A 21 2.41 -38.60 4.51
N ILE A 22 3.66 -38.65 5.00
CA ILE A 22 4.29 -37.51 5.69
C ILE A 22 4.44 -36.33 4.73
N LEU A 23 4.90 -36.57 3.51
CA LEU A 23 5.03 -35.52 2.49
C LEU A 23 3.68 -34.90 2.15
N GLY A 24 2.62 -35.70 1.98
CA GLY A 24 1.27 -35.17 1.72
C GLY A 24 0.79 -34.25 2.85
N ILE A 25 0.96 -34.66 4.11
CA ILE A 25 0.60 -33.83 5.28
C ILE A 25 1.49 -32.58 5.34
N ALA A 26 2.80 -32.73 5.13
CA ALA A 26 3.74 -31.62 5.16
C ALA A 26 3.43 -30.58 4.08
N THR A 27 3.13 -31.01 2.85
CA THR A 27 2.73 -30.12 1.75
C THR A 27 1.47 -29.35 2.12
N ALA A 28 0.44 -30.00 2.66
CA ALA A 28 -0.79 -29.32 3.07
C ALA A 28 -0.53 -28.24 4.14
N ILE A 29 0.27 -28.56 5.17
CA ILE A 29 0.62 -27.63 6.25
C ILE A 29 1.45 -26.45 5.71
N LEU A 30 2.45 -26.73 4.87
CA LEU A 30 3.31 -25.69 4.27
C LEU A 30 2.52 -24.78 3.35
N SER A 31 1.66 -25.33 2.48
CA SER A 31 0.78 -24.55 1.61
C SER A 31 -0.14 -23.64 2.43
N PHE A 32 -0.73 -24.15 3.50
CA PHE A 32 -1.56 -23.34 4.39
C PHE A 32 -0.76 -22.23 5.10
N GLY A 33 0.42 -22.55 5.63
CA GLY A 33 1.30 -21.58 6.28
C GLY A 33 1.75 -20.47 5.33
N LEU A 34 2.12 -20.82 4.10
CA LEU A 34 2.49 -19.86 3.05
C LEU A 34 1.30 -18.97 2.67
N LEU A 35 0.14 -19.55 2.40
CA LEU A 35 -1.07 -18.78 2.07
C LEU A 35 -1.41 -17.79 3.19
N ARG A 36 -1.37 -18.23 4.44
CA ARG A 36 -1.66 -17.37 5.59
C ARG A 36 -0.62 -16.27 5.76
N THR A 37 0.64 -16.56 5.52
CA THR A 37 1.72 -15.56 5.59
C THR A 37 1.56 -14.51 4.51
N ILE A 38 1.26 -14.92 3.27
CA ILE A 38 1.00 -14.00 2.15
C ILE A 38 -0.22 -13.12 2.45
N VAL A 39 -1.32 -13.73 2.91
CA VAL A 39 -2.53 -13.00 3.27
C VAL A 39 -2.26 -12.00 4.40
N ASN A 40 -1.57 -12.43 5.46
CA ASN A 40 -1.23 -11.54 6.57
C ASN A 40 -0.31 -10.39 6.14
N ALA A 41 0.70 -10.65 5.30
CA ALA A 41 1.59 -9.62 4.77
C ALA A 41 0.82 -8.59 3.92
N TRP A 42 -0.19 -9.04 3.16
CA TRP A 42 -1.06 -8.15 2.39
C TRP A 42 -1.90 -7.24 3.31
N TYR A 43 -2.48 -7.79 4.37
CA TYR A 43 -3.29 -7.01 5.32
C TYR A 43 -2.47 -6.17 6.31
N ALA A 44 -1.20 -6.52 6.57
CA ALA A 44 -0.31 -5.72 7.39
C ALA A 44 -0.08 -4.31 6.81
N GLY A 45 -0.15 -4.15 5.48
CA GLY A 45 -0.14 -2.83 4.84
C GLY A 45 -1.43 -2.02 5.07
N VAL A 46 -2.55 -2.68 5.33
CA VAL A 46 -3.87 -2.07 5.55
C VAL A 46 -4.11 -1.77 7.03
N SER A 47 -3.51 -2.51 7.95
CA SER A 47 -3.66 -2.30 9.40
C SER A 47 -3.08 -0.97 9.91
N SER A 48 -2.24 -0.29 9.11
CA SER A 48 -1.79 1.07 9.40
C SER A 48 -2.77 2.15 8.93
N ALA A 49 -3.81 1.79 8.18
CA ALA A 49 -4.85 2.74 7.79
C ALA A 49 -5.76 3.02 8.99
N SER A 50 -5.81 4.28 9.41
CA SER A 50 -6.67 4.73 10.51
C SER A 50 -8.10 4.24 10.33
N THR A 51 -8.64 3.53 11.33
CA THR A 51 -10.06 3.07 11.36
C THR A 51 -11.06 4.22 11.24
N LYS A 52 -10.61 5.47 11.44
CA LYS A 52 -11.42 6.69 11.36
C LYS A 52 -11.43 7.36 9.98
N ARG A 53 -10.78 6.76 8.97
CA ARG A 53 -10.66 7.36 7.62
C ARG A 53 -11.37 6.50 6.58
N LEU A 54 -12.39 7.09 5.94
CA LEU A 54 -13.11 6.48 4.82
C LEU A 54 -12.59 7.05 3.49
N ILE A 55 -12.27 6.16 2.55
CA ILE A 55 -11.87 6.54 1.18
C ILE A 55 -13.07 6.35 0.25
N THR A 56 -13.50 7.43 -0.39
CA THR A 56 -14.57 7.41 -1.39
C THR A 56 -14.00 7.60 -2.79
N ARG A 57 -14.50 6.83 -3.77
CA ARG A 57 -14.15 6.95 -5.19
C ARG A 57 -15.41 6.94 -6.06
N ASN A 58 -15.27 7.32 -7.33
CA ASN A 58 -16.35 7.13 -8.28
C ASN A 58 -16.68 5.63 -8.41
N ALA A 59 -17.97 5.30 -8.31
CA ALA A 59 -18.46 3.92 -8.33
C ALA A 59 -18.23 3.23 -9.70
N ILE A 60 -18.19 4.02 -10.78
CA ILE A 60 -18.00 3.50 -12.14
C ILE A 60 -16.56 2.98 -12.32
N SER A 61 -15.56 3.83 -12.09
CA SER A 61 -14.14 3.47 -12.24
C SER A 61 -13.23 4.51 -11.60
N LEU A 62 -11.99 4.12 -11.28
CA LEU A 62 -10.91 5.04 -10.92
C LEU A 62 -10.54 6.02 -12.04
N ALA A 63 -10.91 5.69 -13.29
CA ALA A 63 -10.73 6.58 -14.43
C ALA A 63 -11.65 7.82 -14.41
N PHE A 64 -12.71 7.81 -13.60
CA PHE A 64 -13.63 8.93 -13.47
C PHE A 64 -13.41 9.64 -12.14
N PHE A 65 -13.20 10.96 -12.18
CA PHE A 65 -13.05 11.76 -10.98
C PHE A 65 -14.41 12.01 -10.30
N LEU A 66 -14.36 12.22 -8.99
CA LEU A 66 -15.51 12.78 -8.26
C LEU A 66 -15.53 14.31 -8.47
N PRO A 67 -16.70 14.92 -8.68
CA PRO A 67 -16.81 16.37 -8.75
C PRO A 67 -16.30 17.03 -7.46
N VAL A 68 -15.52 18.11 -7.57
CA VAL A 68 -14.98 18.83 -6.41
C VAL A 68 -16.10 19.37 -5.51
N SER A 69 -17.26 19.71 -6.07
CA SER A 69 -18.44 20.14 -5.34
C SER A 69 -18.98 19.10 -4.35
N TYR A 70 -18.61 17.82 -4.48
CA TYR A 70 -18.99 16.79 -3.52
C TYR A 70 -18.22 16.92 -2.21
N LYS A 71 -17.06 17.61 -2.18
CA LYS A 71 -16.30 17.87 -0.95
C LYS A 71 -17.17 18.55 0.11
N ASP A 72 -17.90 19.60 -0.28
CA ASP A 72 -18.76 20.35 0.64
C ASP A 72 -20.00 19.55 1.05
N LYS A 73 -20.56 18.75 0.14
CA LYS A 73 -21.67 17.84 0.46
C LYS A 73 -21.27 16.76 1.45
N ILE A 74 -20.10 16.14 1.27
CA ILE A 74 -19.58 15.10 2.17
C ILE A 74 -19.29 15.69 3.54
N LYS A 75 -18.77 16.92 3.60
CA LYS A 75 -18.51 17.62 4.87
C LYS A 75 -19.77 17.86 5.72
N GLN A 76 -20.95 17.88 5.09
CA GLN A 76 -22.24 18.05 5.79
C GLN A 76 -22.81 16.74 6.34
N VAL A 77 -22.23 15.59 6.00
CA VAL A 77 -22.68 14.29 6.52
C VAL A 77 -22.31 14.18 7.99
N ASP A 78 -23.26 13.73 8.80
CA ASP A 78 -23.05 13.57 10.25
C ASP A 78 -21.87 12.63 10.54
N GLY A 79 -21.06 13.00 11.54
CA GLY A 79 -19.82 12.30 11.90
C GLY A 79 -18.60 12.61 11.02
N VAL A 80 -18.72 13.35 9.92
CA VAL A 80 -17.57 13.77 9.09
C VAL A 80 -16.90 15.00 9.69
N THR A 81 -15.65 14.85 10.14
CA THR A 81 -14.89 15.95 10.78
C THR A 81 -14.03 16.75 9.79
N LYS A 82 -13.42 16.09 8.81
CA LYS A 82 -12.57 16.71 7.79
C LYS A 82 -12.71 15.94 6.47
N VAL A 83 -12.56 16.65 5.35
CA VAL A 83 -12.56 16.09 4.00
C VAL A 83 -11.34 16.62 3.25
N THR A 84 -10.60 15.72 2.63
CA THR A 84 -9.47 16.03 1.72
C THR A 84 -9.65 15.27 0.42
N TYR A 85 -8.81 15.53 -0.57
CA TYR A 85 -8.78 14.77 -1.81
C TYR A 85 -7.34 14.38 -2.19
N ALA A 86 -7.26 13.29 -2.94
CA ALA A 86 -6.09 12.88 -3.69
C ALA A 86 -6.53 12.49 -5.09
N ASN A 87 -5.83 12.97 -6.10
CA ASN A 87 -6.09 12.71 -7.50
C ASN A 87 -4.87 12.00 -8.10
N TRP A 88 -5.05 10.74 -8.47
CA TRP A 88 -4.02 9.99 -9.17
C TRP A 88 -3.90 10.52 -10.61
N PHE A 89 -2.72 11.03 -10.96
CA PHE A 89 -2.48 11.60 -12.29
C PHE A 89 -1.65 10.68 -13.22
N GLY A 90 -1.20 9.54 -12.71
CA GLY A 90 -0.61 8.47 -13.52
C GLY A 90 0.77 8.79 -14.11
N GLY A 91 1.54 9.69 -13.50
CA GLY A 91 2.86 10.08 -13.98
C GLY A 91 3.84 8.90 -14.10
N VAL A 92 4.66 8.90 -15.15
CA VAL A 92 5.72 7.92 -15.39
C VAL A 92 7.08 8.59 -15.24
N TYR A 93 7.96 7.99 -14.43
CA TYR A 93 9.32 8.46 -14.23
C TYR A 93 10.31 7.72 -15.13
N ILE A 94 10.86 8.39 -16.15
CA ILE A 94 11.81 7.84 -17.15
C ILE A 94 11.22 6.71 -18.01
N SER A 95 10.71 5.63 -17.41
CA SER A 95 10.15 4.45 -18.06
C SER A 95 9.02 3.85 -17.21
N GLU A 96 8.08 3.17 -17.85
CA GLU A 96 6.96 2.48 -17.18
C GLU A 96 7.42 1.45 -16.13
N LYS A 97 8.63 0.90 -16.29
CA LYS A 97 9.24 -0.02 -15.30
C LYS A 97 9.49 0.62 -13.94
N ASN A 98 9.55 1.95 -13.88
CA ASN A 98 9.74 2.73 -12.66
C ASN A 98 8.41 3.20 -12.06
N PHE A 99 7.30 2.51 -12.34
CA PHE A 99 6.01 2.86 -11.79
C PHE A 99 6.02 2.99 -10.27
N PHE A 100 5.42 4.07 -9.79
CA PHE A 100 5.05 4.28 -8.40
C PHE A 100 3.79 5.16 -8.36
N PHE A 101 3.01 5.04 -7.28
CA PHE A 101 1.82 5.85 -7.10
C PHE A 101 2.19 7.32 -6.90
N ASN A 102 1.62 8.20 -7.72
CA ASN A 102 1.80 9.66 -7.65
C ASN A 102 0.45 10.35 -7.73
N ALA A 103 0.19 11.28 -6.81
CA ALA A 103 -1.10 11.96 -6.74
C ALA A 103 -0.94 13.42 -6.38
N GLY A 104 -1.80 14.25 -6.96
CA GLY A 104 -2.02 15.63 -6.51
C GLY A 104 -2.97 15.61 -5.33
N VAL A 105 -2.62 16.29 -4.24
CA VAL A 105 -3.39 16.29 -2.99
C VAL A 105 -3.77 17.71 -2.57
N ASP A 106 -4.79 17.84 -1.71
CA ASP A 106 -5.08 19.11 -1.05
C ASP A 106 -3.95 19.44 -0.06
N ALA A 107 -3.13 20.44 -0.39
CA ALA A 107 -1.96 20.78 0.41
C ALA A 107 -2.29 21.20 1.84
N ASN A 108 -3.50 21.70 2.09
CA ASN A 108 -3.90 22.18 3.40
C ASN A 108 -4.48 21.09 4.28
N THR A 109 -5.26 20.17 3.72
CA THR A 109 -6.04 19.20 4.52
C THR A 109 -5.53 17.77 4.44
N TYR A 110 -4.67 17.43 3.49
CA TYR A 110 -4.25 16.04 3.28
C TYR A 110 -3.39 15.50 4.43
N PHE A 111 -2.36 16.21 4.83
CA PHE A 111 -1.43 15.77 5.88
C PHE A 111 -2.07 15.79 7.28
N ASP A 112 -3.03 16.69 7.51
CA ASP A 112 -3.86 16.71 8.72
C ASP A 112 -4.66 15.40 8.94
N LEU A 113 -5.06 14.74 7.85
CA LEU A 113 -5.86 13.52 7.86
C LEU A 113 -5.02 12.25 7.84
N ILE A 114 -3.70 12.39 7.71
CA ILE A 114 -2.74 11.29 7.58
C ILE A 114 -1.60 11.51 8.57
N PRO A 115 -1.87 11.44 9.89
CA PRO A 115 -0.86 11.68 10.93
C PRO A 115 0.26 10.62 10.93
N GLU A 116 0.05 9.48 10.27
CA GLU A 116 1.10 8.47 10.09
C GLU A 116 2.24 8.94 9.17
N PHE A 117 2.07 10.04 8.44
CA PHE A 117 3.14 10.66 7.67
C PHE A 117 3.92 11.62 8.57
N ILE A 118 5.13 11.19 8.95
CA ILE A 118 6.06 12.00 9.74
C ILE A 118 6.77 12.95 8.76
N ILE A 119 6.40 14.22 8.82
CA ILE A 119 6.99 15.33 8.05
C ILE A 119 7.28 16.48 9.01
N SER A 120 8.38 17.19 8.82
CA SER A 120 8.66 18.39 9.62
C SER A 120 7.74 19.55 9.21
N ASP A 121 7.48 20.47 10.14
CA ASP A 121 6.67 21.67 9.86
C ASP A 121 7.30 22.52 8.75
N GLU A 122 8.64 22.57 8.68
CA GLU A 122 9.39 23.30 7.64
C GLU A 122 9.17 22.69 6.25
N GLU A 123 9.31 21.36 6.11
CA GLU A 123 9.08 20.66 4.84
C GLU A 123 7.62 20.80 4.37
N LEU A 124 6.67 20.70 5.31
CA LEU A 124 5.25 20.87 5.00
C LEU A 124 4.94 22.31 4.55
N LEU A 125 5.58 23.30 5.18
CA LEU A 125 5.44 24.70 4.81
C LEU A 125 6.03 24.99 3.43
N ASN A 126 7.19 24.41 3.11
CA ASN A 126 7.79 24.50 1.77
C ASN A 126 6.88 23.88 0.71
N PHE A 127 6.32 22.70 0.99
CA PHE A 127 5.35 22.05 0.12
C PHE A 127 4.09 22.89 -0.13
N LYS A 128 3.58 23.59 0.90
CA LYS A 128 2.41 24.46 0.77
C LYS A 128 2.70 25.74 -0.02
N LYS A 129 3.94 26.25 0.02
CA LYS A 129 4.33 27.51 -0.62
C LYS A 129 4.58 27.38 -2.12
N ASP A 130 5.17 26.28 -2.57
CA ASP A 130 5.53 26.09 -3.97
C ASP A 130 4.71 24.97 -4.62
N ARG A 131 4.04 25.34 -5.73
CA ARG A 131 3.18 24.43 -6.50
C ARG A 131 3.94 23.33 -7.23
N LYS A 132 5.27 23.46 -7.38
CA LYS A 132 6.13 22.45 -7.99
C LYS A 132 6.75 21.50 -6.96
N SER A 133 6.54 21.76 -5.68
CA SER A 133 7.03 20.89 -4.63
C SER A 133 6.31 19.54 -4.61
N ALA A 134 7.04 18.50 -4.27
CA ALA A 134 6.48 17.17 -4.05
C ALA A 134 7.04 16.57 -2.76
N ILE A 135 6.21 15.79 -2.08
CA ILE A 135 6.62 14.98 -0.93
C ILE A 135 6.81 13.55 -1.40
N VAL A 136 7.99 13.00 -1.13
CA VAL A 136 8.40 11.67 -1.57
C VAL A 136 8.65 10.80 -0.35
N GLY A 137 8.07 9.59 -0.33
CA GLY A 137 8.34 8.63 0.72
C GLY A 137 9.80 8.15 0.72
N ARG A 138 10.38 7.93 1.91
CA ARG A 138 11.80 7.57 2.09
C ARG A 138 12.29 6.45 1.16
N LYS A 139 11.56 5.33 1.09
CA LYS A 139 11.92 4.19 0.22
C LYS A 139 12.04 4.56 -1.26
N LEU A 140 11.21 5.51 -1.71
CA LEU A 140 11.21 5.95 -3.10
C LEU A 140 12.38 6.91 -3.37
N ALA A 141 12.64 7.82 -2.44
CA ALA A 141 13.82 8.68 -2.48
C ALA A 141 15.11 7.85 -2.51
N ASP A 142 15.24 6.84 -1.63
CA ASP A 142 16.39 5.93 -1.59
C ASP A 142 16.53 5.12 -2.89
N ARG A 143 15.42 4.63 -3.45
CA ARG A 143 15.40 3.84 -4.70
C ARG A 143 15.94 4.63 -5.89
N PHE A 144 15.58 5.91 -6.00
CA PHE A 144 15.97 6.76 -7.13
C PHE A 144 17.12 7.72 -6.82
N GLY A 145 17.63 7.70 -5.58
CA GLY A 145 18.71 8.58 -5.12
C GLY A 145 18.32 10.06 -5.03
N TRP A 146 17.03 10.37 -4.92
CA TRP A 146 16.54 11.75 -4.87
C TRP A 146 16.84 12.42 -3.54
N LYS A 147 17.16 13.71 -3.61
CA LYS A 147 17.42 14.59 -2.48
C LYS A 147 16.51 15.81 -2.53
N ILE A 148 16.38 16.48 -1.39
CA ILE A 148 15.68 17.76 -1.32
C ILE A 148 16.38 18.76 -2.26
N GLY A 149 15.62 19.40 -3.15
CA GLY A 149 16.12 20.33 -4.16
C GLY A 149 16.29 19.73 -5.55
N ASP A 150 16.23 18.39 -5.69
CA ASP A 150 16.27 17.75 -7.00
C ASP A 150 15.00 18.06 -7.81
N ASN A 151 15.18 18.24 -9.12
CA ASN A 151 14.07 18.41 -10.04
C ASN A 151 13.71 17.05 -10.66
N VAL A 152 12.51 16.57 -10.35
CA VAL A 152 12.00 15.26 -10.81
C VAL A 152 10.87 15.48 -11.80
N THR A 153 11.13 15.22 -13.07
CA THR A 153 10.13 15.33 -14.14
C THR A 153 9.36 14.03 -14.29
N LEU A 154 8.03 14.11 -14.29
CA LEU A 154 7.13 12.98 -14.53
C LEU A 154 6.36 13.21 -15.81
N LYS A 155 6.40 12.23 -16.72
CA LYS A 155 5.60 12.27 -17.93
C LYS A 155 4.15 11.98 -17.59
N GLY A 156 3.24 12.92 -17.87
CA GLY A 156 1.81 12.73 -17.68
C GLY A 156 1.23 11.64 -18.60
N THR A 157 0.33 10.82 -18.06
CA THR A 157 -0.43 9.83 -18.86
C THR A 157 -1.92 10.16 -18.92
N ILE A 158 -2.47 10.75 -17.84
CA ILE A 158 -3.89 11.13 -17.74
C ILE A 158 -4.11 12.61 -18.10
N TYR A 159 -3.20 13.48 -17.67
CA TYR A 159 -3.24 14.92 -17.97
C TYR A 159 -2.10 15.31 -18.91
N PRO A 160 -2.31 16.27 -19.82
CA PRO A 160 -1.24 16.76 -20.70
C PRO A 160 -0.18 17.52 -19.89
N GLY A 161 1.10 17.22 -20.14
CA GLY A 161 2.25 17.89 -19.53
C GLY A 161 3.52 17.01 -19.53
N ASN A 162 4.67 17.64 -19.76
CA ASN A 162 6.01 17.07 -19.54
C ASN A 162 6.66 17.80 -18.38
#